data_AF-A0A1S2M9T4-F1
#
_entry.id   AF-A0A1S2M9T4-F1
#
_cell.length_a   1.000
_cell.length_b   1.000
_cell.length_c   1.000
_cell.angle_alpha   90.00
_cell.angle_beta   90.00
_cell.angle_gamma   90.00
#
_symmetry.space_group_name_H-M   'P 1'
#
loop_
_entity.id
_entity.type
_entity.pdbx_description
1 polymer ?
#
loop_
_entity_poly.entity_id
_entity_poly.type
_entity_poly.pdbx_seq_one_letter_code
_entity_poly.pdbx_strand_id
1 'polypeptide(L)' 'MKKSFKLPLIWKIITYSCWINLKLRWYTFWKNWHHVKFYYYNSSRHLLKTRKYHRRFRKAWHQVELWNQEKI' A
#
# COMPACT_ATOMS: atom_id res chain seq x y z
N MET A 1 -5.04 -47.27 15.52
CA MET A 1 -3.94 -46.79 14.66
C MET A 1 -4.40 -45.54 13.91
N LYS A 2 -3.76 -44.38 14.14
CA LYS A 2 -4.06 -43.14 13.41
C LYS A 2 -3.63 -43.33 11.95
N LYS A 3 -4.58 -43.54 11.04
CA LYS A 3 -4.27 -43.58 9.60
C LYS A 3 -3.82 -42.18 9.17
N SER A 4 -2.53 -42.04 8.89
CA SER A 4 -1.97 -40.80 8.34
C SER A 4 -2.63 -40.54 6.99
N PHE A 5 -3.51 -39.54 6.93
CA PHE A 5 -4.21 -39.16 5.71
C PHE A 5 -3.17 -38.67 4.69
N LYS A 6 -2.85 -39.51 3.69
CA LYS A 6 -1.93 -39.14 2.61
C LYS A 6 -2.73 -38.41 1.54
N LEU A 7 -2.42 -37.12 1.36
CA LEU A 7 -2.96 -36.32 0.27
C LEU A 7 -2.66 -36.99 -1.08
N PRO A 8 -3.66 -37.11 -1.98
CA PRO A 8 -3.44 -37.68 -3.30
C PRO A 8 -2.42 -36.86 -4.09
N LEU A 9 -1.61 -37.53 -4.91
CA LEU A 9 -0.53 -36.90 -5.68
C LEU A 9 -1.03 -35.73 -6.56
N ILE A 10 -2.22 -35.89 -7.14
CA ILE A 10 -2.89 -34.88 -7.99
C ILE A 10 -3.08 -33.56 -7.22
N TRP A 11 -3.47 -33.62 -5.95
CA TRP A 11 -3.67 -32.44 -5.12
C TRP A 11 -2.36 -31.72 -4.83
N LYS A 12 -1.26 -32.46 -4.65
CA LYS A 12 0.08 -31.87 -4.48
C LYS A 12 0.53 -31.12 -5.73
N ILE A 13 0.25 -31.66 -6.91
CA ILE A 13 0.59 -31.01 -8.19
C ILE A 13 -0.24 -29.73 -8.38
N ILE A 14 -1.55 -29.79 -8.11
CA ILE A 14 -2.45 -28.64 -8.25
C ILE A 14 -2.05 -27.52 -7.28
N THR A 15 -1.85 -27.84 -6.01
CA THR A 15 -1.45 -26.86 -4.99
C THR A 15 -0.11 -26.21 -5.31
N TYR A 16 0.86 -26.98 -5.79
CA TYR A 16 2.16 -26.45 -6.22
C TYR A 16 2.05 -25.51 -7.42
N SER A 17 1.27 -25.89 -8.44
CA SER A 17 1.02 -25.04 -9.62
C SER A 17 0.27 -23.75 -9.26
N CYS A 18 -0.74 -23.85 -8.39
CA CYS A 18 -1.47 -22.69 -7.88
C CYS A 18 -0.53 -21.74 -7.12
N TRP A 19 0.35 -22.28 -6.28
CA TRP A 19 1.32 -21.52 -5.51
C TRP A 19 2.33 -20.77 -6.39
N ILE A 20 2.85 -21.42 -7.44
CA ILE A 20 3.74 -20.76 -8.42
C ILE A 20 3.01 -19.61 -9.12
N ASN A 21 1.78 -19.85 -9.58
CA ASN A 21 0.98 -18.82 -10.24
C ASN A 21 0.67 -17.65 -9.31
N LEU A 22 0.38 -17.91 -8.04
CA LEU A 22 0.19 -16.88 -7.02
C LEU A 22 1.47 -16.05 -6.82
N LYS A 23 2.63 -16.70 -6.69
CA LYS A 23 3.93 -16.01 -6.56
C LYS A 23 4.23 -15.11 -7.75
N LEU A 24 4.01 -15.60 -8.97
CA LEU A 24 4.22 -14.82 -10.20
C LEU A 24 3.28 -13.61 -10.25
N ARG A 25 1.99 -13.80 -9.94
CA ARG A 25 1.00 -12.71 -9.87
C ARG A 25 1.32 -11.69 -8.77
N TRP A 26 1.81 -12.16 -7.62
CA TRP A 26 2.18 -11.28 -6.52
C TRP A 26 3.43 -10.45 -6.86
N TYR A 27 4.41 -11.07 -7.51
CA TYR A 27 5.61 -10.37 -7.97
C TYR A 27 5.29 -9.30 -9.02
N THR A 28 4.44 -9.62 -10.01
CA THR A 28 4.01 -8.63 -11.02
C THR A 28 3.15 -7.54 -10.41
N PHE A 29 2.26 -7.88 -9.47
CA PHE A 29 1.51 -6.89 -8.70
C PHE A 29 2.44 -5.93 -7.95
N TRP A 30 3.44 -6.45 -7.23
CA TRP A 30 4.41 -5.63 -6.51
C TRP A 30 5.23 -4.72 -7.43
N LYS A 31 5.69 -5.25 -8.57
CA LYS A 31 6.42 -4.48 -9.58
C LYS A 31 5.57 -3.35 -10.15
N ASN A 32 4.31 -3.65 -10.51
CA ASN A 32 3.38 -2.66 -11.05
C ASN A 32 2.93 -1.66 -9.99
N TRP A 33 2.74 -2.09 -8.75
CA TRP A 33 2.43 -1.22 -7.62
C TRP A 33 3.56 -0.23 -7.37
N HIS A 34 4.82 -0.67 -7.43
CA HIS A 34 5.97 0.21 -7.30
C HIS A 34 6.04 1.23 -8.44
N HIS A 35 5.76 0.80 -9.67
CA HIS A 35 5.64 1.71 -10.81
C HIS A 35 4.53 2.75 -10.60
N VAL A 36 3.33 2.32 -10.17
CA VAL A 36 2.22 3.24 -9.89
C VAL A 36 2.57 4.20 -8.76
N LYS A 37 3.18 3.73 -7.68
CA LYS A 37 3.64 4.57 -6.56
C LYS A 37 4.66 5.61 -7.01
N PHE A 38 5.66 5.19 -7.79
CA PHE A 38 6.70 6.08 -8.27
C PHE A 38 6.17 7.12 -9.26
N TYR A 39 5.35 6.73 -10.23
CA TYR A 39 4.90 7.66 -11.27
C TYR A 39 3.71 8.52 -10.86
N TYR A 40 2.74 7.99 -10.11
CA TYR A 40 1.53 8.75 -9.78
C TYR A 40 1.67 9.50 -8.47
N TYR A 41 2.22 8.89 -7.42
CA TYR A 41 2.37 9.53 -6.10
C TYR A 41 3.60 10.44 -6.03
N ASN A 42 4.70 10.13 -6.73
CA ASN A 42 5.86 11.04 -6.85
C ASN A 42 5.83 11.91 -8.12
N SER A 43 4.72 11.96 -8.86
CA SER A 43 4.62 12.95 -9.94
C SER A 43 4.79 14.36 -9.37
N SER A 44 5.59 15.19 -10.04
CA SER A 44 5.83 16.59 -9.62
C SER A 44 4.52 17.34 -9.40
N ARG A 45 3.49 17.07 -10.22
CA ARG A 45 2.15 17.67 -10.09
C ARG A 45 1.43 17.23 -8.81
N HIS A 46 1.49 15.95 -8.44
CA HIS A 46 0.88 15.46 -7.20
C HIS A 46 1.64 15.99 -5.98
N LEU A 47 2.98 15.97 -6.01
CA LEU A 47 3.82 16.53 -4.95
C LEU A 47 3.55 18.02 -4.72
N LEU A 48 3.39 18.81 -5.80
CA LEU A 48 3.04 20.23 -5.70
C LEU A 48 1.65 20.44 -5.07
N LYS A 49 0.64 19.64 -5.46
CA LYS A 49 -0.70 19.69 -4.85
C LYS A 49 -0.65 19.34 -3.36
N THR A 50 0.03 18.25 -3.00
CA THR A 50 0.16 17.78 -1.61
C THR A 50 0.93 18.79 -0.75
N ARG A 51 1.99 19.41 -1.29
CA ARG A 51 2.75 20.50 -0.64
C ARG A 51 1.88 21.75 -0.43
N LYS A 52 1.10 22.17 -1.44
CA LYS A 52 0.19 23.32 -1.33
C LYS A 52 -0.89 23.08 -0.27
N TYR A 53 -1.47 21.88 -0.23
CA TYR A 53 -2.43 21.48 0.80
C TYR A 53 -1.82 21.53 2.20
N HIS A 54 -0.65 20.92 2.40
CA HIS A 54 0.05 20.95 3.70
C HIS A 54 0.41 22.36 4.17
N ARG A 55 0.75 23.28 3.25
CA ARG A 55 1.00 24.68 3.60
C ARG A 55 -0.27 25.38 4.08
N ARG A 56 -1.42 25.15 3.44
CA ARG A 56 -2.71 25.70 3.87
C ARG A 56 -3.12 25.16 5.24
N PHE A 57 -2.98 23.85 5.43
CA PHE A 57 -3.29 23.20 6.70
C PHE A 57 -2.45 23.78 7.86
N ARG A 58 -1.13 23.92 7.67
CA ARG A 58 -0.26 24.54 8.69
C ARG A 58 -0.65 25.98 9.03
N LYS A 59 -1.03 26.79 8.03
CA LYS A 59 -1.49 28.17 8.27
C LYS A 59 -2.79 28.20 9.08
N ALA A 60 -3.76 27.35 8.73
CA ALA A 60 -5.01 27.25 9.48
C ALA A 60 -4.74 26.78 10.91
N TRP A 61 -3.87 25.78 11.09
CA TRP A 61 -3.49 25.29 12.42
C TRP A 61 -2.83 26.36 13.29
N HIS A 62 -1.88 27.12 12.72
CA HIS A 62 -1.24 28.23 13.42
C HIS A 62 -2.22 29.34 13.80
N GLN A 63 -3.25 29.60 12.98
CA GLN A 63 -4.31 30.56 13.35
C GLN A 63 -5.15 30.06 14.54
N VAL A 64 -5.45 28.76 14.59
CA VAL A 64 -6.15 28.14 15.72
C VAL A 64 -5.29 28.20 16.99
N GLU A 65 -3.98 27.95 16.89
CA GLU A 65 -3.05 28.08 18.03
C GLU A 65 -3.01 29.52 18.59
N LEU A 66 -2.91 30.53 17.71
CA LEU A 66 -2.93 31.94 18.14
C LEU A 66 -4.25 32.31 18.80
N TRP A 67 -5.39 31.87 18.25
CA TRP A 67 -6.71 32.14 18.83
C TRP A 67 -6.89 31.50 20.22
N ASN A 68 -6.29 30.33 20.45
CA ASN A 68 -6.30 29.69 21.76
C ASN A 68 -5.38 30.40 22.77
N GLN A 69 -4.30 31.05 22.32
CA GLN A 69 -3.41 31.84 23.19
C GLN A 69 -4.06 33.16 23.64
N GLU A 70 -4.89 33.79 22.80
CA GLU A 70 -5.61 35.03 23.15
C GLU A 70 -6.77 34.80 24.14
N LYS A 71 -7.16 33.54 24.39
CA LYS A 71 -8.26 33.16 25.28
C LYS A 71 -7.82 32.78 26.70
N ILE A 72 -6.51 32.71 26.96
CA ILE A 72 -5.91 32.47 28.28
C ILE A 72 -5.50 33.82 28.86
#